data_AF-A0A7V8AKM9-F1
#
_entry.id   AF-A0A7V8AKM9-F1
#
_cell.length_a   1.000
_cell.length_b   1.000
_cell.length_c   1.000
_cell.angle_alpha   90.00
_cell.angle_beta   90.00
_cell.angle_gamma   90.00
#
_symmetry.space_group_name_H-M   'P 1'
#
loop_
_entity.id
_entity.type
_entity.pdbx_description
1 polymer ?
#
loop_
_entity_poly.entity_id
_entity_poly.type
_entity_poly.pdbx_seq_one_letter_code
_entity_poly.pdbx_strand_id
1 'polypeptide(L)'
;MRYVTSVERIGFANGFAQGVQQDRTEGEAKGKAEMLLEMVRLRFGPLSPEGISRLRAADAAQLRKWSRRFINARTLADVFGTRPH
;
A
#
# COMPACT_ATOMS: atom_id res chain seq x y z
N MET A 1 22.92 39.62 -15.09
CA MET A 1 22.76 38.55 -14.08
C MET A 1 21.30 38.49 -13.67
N ARG A 2 20.61 37.38 -13.96
CA ARG A 2 19.16 37.23 -13.74
C ARG A 2 18.96 36.63 -12.35
N TYR A 3 18.35 37.39 -11.45
CA TYR A 3 18.04 36.94 -10.10
C TYR A 3 16.99 35.83 -10.20
N VAL A 4 17.38 34.57 -10.01
CA VAL A 4 16.41 33.49 -9.76
C VAL A 4 15.71 33.85 -8.46
N THR A 5 14.40 34.07 -8.53
CA THR A 5 13.66 34.58 -7.38
C THR A 5 13.53 33.49 -6.32
N SER A 6 13.73 33.82 -5.04
CA SER A 6 13.69 32.86 -3.92
C SER A 6 12.43 31.97 -3.90
N VAL A 7 11.32 32.44 -4.46
CA VAL A 7 10.06 31.71 -4.59
C VAL A 7 10.13 30.51 -5.54
N GLU A 8 10.87 30.61 -6.65
CA GLU A 8 11.05 29.51 -7.61
C GLU A 8 11.84 28.36 -7.01
N ARG A 9 12.80 28.68 -6.12
CA ARG A 9 13.65 27.68 -5.44
C ARG A 9 12.87 26.89 -4.38
N ILE A 10 11.94 27.53 -3.68
CA ILE A 10 11.12 26.91 -2.63
C ILE A 10 10.01 26.04 -3.26
N GLY A 11 9.37 26.52 -4.33
CA GLY A 11 8.35 25.74 -5.05
C GLY A 11 8.89 24.44 -5.65
N PHE A 12 10.11 24.48 -6.22
CA PHE A 12 10.77 23.30 -6.77
C PHE A 12 11.19 22.29 -5.70
N ALA A 13 11.74 22.77 -4.57
CA ALA A 13 12.15 21.90 -3.47
C ALA A 13 10.95 21.20 -2.81
N ASN A 14 9.85 21.93 -2.59
CA ASN A 14 8.63 21.35 -2.03
C ASN A 14 7.96 20.36 -3.00
N GLY A 15 7.86 20.70 -4.29
CA GLY A 15 7.30 19.79 -5.30
C GLY A 15 8.11 18.50 -5.47
N PHE A 16 9.45 18.60 -5.44
CA PHE A 16 10.32 17.43 -5.53
C PHE A 16 10.28 16.57 -4.26
N ALA A 17 10.28 17.18 -3.08
CA ALA A 17 10.14 16.47 -1.81
C ALA A 17 8.78 15.77 -1.71
N GLN A 18 7.70 16.44 -2.09
CA GLN A 18 6.36 15.85 -2.13
C GLN A 18 6.29 14.71 -3.17
N GLY A 19 6.87 14.88 -4.35
CA GLY A 19 6.92 13.85 -5.40
C GLY A 19 7.66 12.59 -4.93
N VAL A 20 8.90 12.74 -4.46
CA VAL A 20 9.72 11.61 -3.99
C VAL A 20 9.08 10.89 -2.79
N GLN A 21 8.44 11.65 -1.90
CA GLN A 21 7.77 11.09 -0.75
C GLN A 21 6.49 10.33 -1.15
N GLN A 22 5.74 10.84 -2.14
CA GLN A 22 4.59 10.16 -2.71
C GLN A 22 4.99 8.88 -3.46
N ASP A 23 5.98 8.95 -4.36
CA ASP A 23 6.49 7.81 -5.12
C ASP A 23 6.98 6.68 -4.20
N ARG A 24 7.68 7.04 -3.12
CA ARG A 24 8.15 6.06 -2.13
C ARG A 24 6.98 5.43 -1.37
N THR A 25 5.96 6.20 -1.00
CA THR A 25 4.78 5.65 -0.32
C THR A 25 3.95 4.72 -1.20
N GLU A 26 3.83 5.03 -2.49
CA GLU A 26 3.13 4.18 -3.47
C GLU A 26 3.93 2.89 -3.74
N GLY A 27 5.25 2.99 -3.89
CA GLY A 27 6.14 1.82 -4.02
C GLY A 27 6.10 0.90 -2.80
N GLU A 28 6.07 1.47 -1.59
CA GLU A 28 5.93 0.71 -0.36
C GLU A 28 4.57 0.03 -0.22
N ALA A 29 3.48 0.69 -0.60
CA ALA A 29 2.14 0.10 -0.58
C ALA A 29 2.05 -1.08 -1.55
N LYS A 30 2.53 -0.90 -2.79
CA LYS A 30 2.56 -1.94 -3.81
C LYS A 30 3.42 -3.14 -3.37
N GLY A 31 4.60 -2.90 -2.80
CA GLY A 31 5.46 -3.96 -2.27
C GLY A 31 4.82 -4.72 -1.10
N LYS A 32 4.15 -4.01 -0.18
CA LYS A 32 3.41 -4.64 0.93
C LYS A 32 2.21 -5.45 0.43
N ALA A 33 1.53 -5.00 -0.62
CA ALA A 33 0.41 -5.71 -1.22
C ALA A 33 0.87 -7.04 -1.85
N GLU A 34 1.92 -7.02 -2.67
CA GLU A 34 2.45 -8.25 -3.29
C GLU A 34 2.98 -9.23 -2.24
N MET A 35 3.66 -8.75 -1.19
CA MET A 35 4.12 -9.62 -0.10
C MET A 35 2.97 -10.26 0.67
N LEU A 36 1.92 -9.48 0.97
CA LEU A 36 0.73 -10.02 1.63
C LEU A 36 0.00 -11.01 0.70
N LEU A 37 -0.03 -10.77 -0.61
CA LEU A 37 -0.64 -11.68 -1.59
C LEU A 37 0.01 -13.06 -1.55
N GLU A 38 1.35 -13.10 -1.56
CA GLU A 38 2.11 -14.35 -1.50
C GLU A 38 1.90 -15.09 -0.17
N MET A 39 1.91 -14.37 0.96
CA MET A 39 1.60 -14.97 2.27
C MET A 39 0.21 -15.59 2.33
N VAL A 40 -0.79 -14.89 1.78
CA VAL A 40 -2.17 -15.35 1.78
C VAL A 40 -2.35 -16.52 0.81
N ARG A 41 -1.66 -16.52 -0.34
CA ARG A 41 -1.60 -17.68 -1.26
C ARG A 41 -1.00 -18.92 -0.62
N LEU A 42 0.09 -18.75 0.12
CA LEU A 42 0.77 -19.87 0.80
C LEU A 42 -0.09 -20.48 1.91
N ARG A 43 -0.87 -19.66 2.63
CA ARG A 43 -1.69 -20.13 3.76
C ARG A 43 -3.08 -20.62 3.34
N PHE A 44 -3.74 -19.93 2.41
CA PHE A 44 -5.14 -20.16 2.05
C PHE A 44 -5.33 -20.74 0.64
N GLY A 45 -4.25 -20.85 -0.15
CA GLY A 45 -4.33 -21.29 -1.54
C GLY A 45 -4.67 -20.15 -2.51
N PRO A 46 -5.01 -20.48 -3.77
CA PRO A 46 -5.25 -19.48 -4.81
C PRO A 46 -6.38 -18.52 -4.44
N LEU A 47 -6.09 -17.22 -4.45
CA LEU A 47 -7.10 -16.19 -4.23
C LEU A 47 -7.92 -15.93 -5.50
N SER A 48 -9.21 -15.67 -5.32
CA SER A 48 -10.07 -15.12 -6.36
C SER A 48 -9.53 -13.80 -6.90
N PRO A 49 -9.76 -13.47 -8.18
CA PRO A 49 -9.31 -12.21 -8.80
C PRO A 49 -9.73 -10.96 -8.01
N GLU A 50 -10.92 -11.00 -7.41
CA GLU A 50 -11.47 -9.94 -6.56
C GLU A 50 -10.61 -9.69 -5.31
N GLY A 51 -10.11 -10.75 -4.68
CA GLY A 51 -9.23 -10.66 -3.51
C GLY A 51 -7.88 -10.05 -3.87
N ILE A 52 -7.35 -10.39 -5.05
CA ILE A 52 -6.09 -9.83 -5.57
C ILE A 52 -6.24 -8.34 -5.87
N SER A 53 -7.29 -7.96 -6.60
CA SER A 53 -7.58 -6.55 -6.91
C SER A 53 -7.79 -5.72 -5.65
N ARG A 54 -8.50 -6.27 -4.67
CA ARG A 54 -8.69 -5.63 -3.36
C ARG A 54 -7.38 -5.44 -2.61
N LEU A 55 -6.45 -6.40 -2.70
CA LEU A 55 -5.14 -6.28 -2.07
C LEU A 55 -4.28 -5.19 -2.71
N ARG A 56 -4.30 -5.12 -4.05
CA ARG A 56 -3.53 -4.13 -4.83
C ARG A 56 -4.08 -2.71 -4.72
N ALA A 57 -5.40 -2.57 -4.57
CA ALA A 57 -6.07 -1.29 -4.39
C ALA A 57 -6.03 -0.77 -2.94
N ALA A 58 -5.47 -1.55 -2.01
CA ALA A 58 -5.45 -1.18 -0.60
C ALA A 58 -4.28 -0.27 -0.25
N ASP A 59 -4.54 0.71 0.60
CA ASP A 59 -3.51 1.63 1.08
C ASP A 59 -2.56 0.94 2.06
N ALA A 60 -1.36 1.51 2.23
CA ALA A 60 -0.35 1.02 3.16
C ALA A 60 -0.85 0.85 4.61
N ALA A 61 -1.87 1.61 5.03
CA ALA A 61 -2.51 1.47 6.35
C ALA A 61 -3.42 0.23 6.43
N GLN A 62 -4.20 -0.05 5.37
CA GLN A 62 -5.06 -1.23 5.28
C GLN A 62 -4.21 -2.50 5.19
N LEU A 63 -3.18 -2.49 4.34
CA LEU A 63 -2.22 -3.59 4.22
C LEU A 63 -1.58 -3.93 5.57
N ARG A 64 -1.13 -2.93 6.33
CA ARG A 64 -0.61 -3.14 7.69
C ARG A 64 -1.62 -3.76 8.65
N LYS A 65 -2.90 -3.36 8.58
CA LYS A 65 -3.96 -3.98 9.39
C LYS A 65 -4.16 -5.44 9.01
N TRP A 66 -4.20 -5.74 7.71
CA TRP A 66 -4.35 -7.09 7.20
C TRP A 66 -3.14 -7.98 7.53
N SER A 67 -1.91 -7.50 7.45
CA SER A 67 -0.72 -8.25 7.89
C SER A 67 -0.80 -8.66 9.37
N ARG A 68 -1.28 -7.78 10.25
CA ARG A 68 -1.48 -8.12 11.67
C ARG A 68 -2.62 -9.13 11.87
N ARG A 69 -3.72 -8.97 11.13
CA ARG A 69 -4.85 -9.91 11.18
C ARG A 69 -4.47 -11.28 10.64
N PHE A 70 -3.63 -11.32 9.60
CA PHE A 70 -3.17 -12.54 8.95
C PHE A 70 -2.56 -13.53 9.93
N ILE A 71 -1.87 -13.08 10.98
CA ILE A 71 -1.27 -13.95 12.00
C ILE A 71 -2.35 -14.85 12.66
N ASN A 72 -3.46 -14.26 13.07
CA ASN A 72 -4.55 -14.94 13.79
C ASN A 72 -5.73 -15.35 12.90
N ALA A 73 -5.74 -14.96 11.63
CA ALA A 73 -6.83 -15.22 10.70
C ALA A 73 -6.96 -16.73 10.41
N ARG A 74 -8.17 -17.26 10.55
CA ARG A 74 -8.49 -18.65 10.15
C ARG A 74 -9.02 -18.73 8.74
N THR A 75 -9.46 -17.60 8.17
CA THR A 75 -9.96 -17.49 6.80
C THR A 75 -9.47 -16.21 6.11
N LEU A 76 -9.53 -16.19 4.78
CA LEU A 76 -9.35 -14.97 3.97
C LEU A 76 -10.26 -13.82 4.41
N ALA A 77 -11.51 -14.13 4.78
CA ALA A 77 -12.47 -13.16 5.28
C ALA A 77 -12.00 -12.47 6.57
N ASP A 78 -11.37 -13.22 7.48
CA ASP A 78 -10.77 -12.67 8.72
C ASP A 78 -9.62 -11.69 8.42
N VAL A 79 -8.83 -11.97 7.38
CA VAL A 79 -7.76 -11.07 6.93
C VAL A 79 -8.36 -9.75 6.47
N PHE A 80 -9.32 -9.81 5.54
CA PHE A 80 -9.95 -8.63 4.97
C PHE A 80 -10.86 -7.87 5.95
N GLY A 81 -11.33 -8.55 7.02
CA GLY A 81 -12.33 -8.01 7.93
C GLY A 81 -13.72 -7.90 7.32
N THR A 82 -13.99 -8.64 6.24
CA THR A 82 -15.36 -8.86 5.78
C THR A 82 -15.96 -9.89 6.70
N ARG A 83 -16.60 -9.42 7.77
CA ARG A 83 -17.41 -10.27 8.63
C ARG A 83 -18.56 -10.80 7.76
N PRO A 84 -18.68 -12.11 7.49
CA PRO A 84 -19.95 -12.63 7.03
C PRO A 84 -20.92 -12.48 8.21
N HIS A 85 -22.06 -11.84 7.96
CA HIS A 85 -23.22 -11.94 8.83
C HIS A 85 -23.93 -13.25 8.55
#